data_AF-A0A4W3GJX7-F1
#
_entry.id   AF-A0A4W3GJX7-F1
#
_cell.length_a   1.000
_cell.length_b   1.000
_cell.length_c   1.000
_cell.angle_alpha   90.00
_cell.angle_beta   90.00
_cell.angle_gamma   90.00
#
_symmetry.space_group_name_H-M   'P 1'
#
loop_
_entity.id
_entity.type
_entity.pdbx_description
1 polymer ?
#
loop_
_entity_poly.entity_id
_entity_poly.type
_entity_poly.pdbx_seq_one_letter_code
_entity_poly.pdbx_strand_id
1 'polypeptide(L)'
;MLKRWVDSQRHLSDHPHLICEETANYLIKWCFYLQKAEKQALMEQVAHQAVVMQFIVEMGRNLHQDPRGCFRQFFEKAKIADEGYMEAFHTELEAFIQRVREFSQAKTAESVTMDKVVRDFELTVWAETPMPCWGNAVFSEELKRCFQLQDVQLLQNVLSDMDPQVAEHCLQHCIDAGLRICNSKEAKEERSEEPTMDTS
;
A
#
# COMPACT_ATOMS: atom_id res chain seq x y z
N MET A 1 -15.48 -0.07 13.87
CA MET A 1 -14.95 0.41 15.17
C MET A 1 -14.68 -0.79 16.09
N LEU A 2 -13.93 -1.77 15.60
CA LEU A 2 -13.53 -2.94 16.39
C LEU A 2 -12.16 -2.65 17.00
N LYS A 3 -11.83 -3.31 18.12
CA LYS A 3 -10.51 -3.17 18.76
C LYS A 3 -9.88 -4.52 19.10
N ARG A 4 -10.69 -5.51 19.49
CA ARG A 4 -10.19 -6.85 19.81
C ARG A 4 -9.82 -7.59 18.53
N TRP A 5 -8.63 -8.17 18.51
CA TRP A 5 -8.12 -8.95 17.36
C TRP A 5 -9.07 -10.03 16.88
N VAL A 6 -9.70 -10.74 17.82
CA VAL A 6 -10.66 -11.81 17.53
C VAL A 6 -11.89 -11.28 16.80
N ASP A 7 -12.40 -10.12 17.21
CA ASP A 7 -13.60 -9.52 16.62
C ASP A 7 -13.29 -8.99 15.21
N SER A 8 -12.15 -8.31 15.03
CA SER A 8 -11.68 -7.85 13.72
C SER A 8 -11.46 -9.03 12.76
N GLN A 9 -10.78 -10.09 13.20
CA GLN A 9 -10.55 -11.29 12.38
C GLN A 9 -11.86 -11.96 11.96
N ARG A 10 -12.83 -12.07 12.87
CA ARG A 10 -14.15 -12.64 12.58
C ARG A 10 -14.90 -11.78 11.57
N HIS A 11 -14.95 -10.46 11.77
CA HIS A 11 -15.63 -9.55 10.87
C HIS A 11 -15.05 -9.59 9.45
N LEU A 12 -13.73 -9.64 9.31
CA LEU A 12 -13.07 -9.77 8.01
C LEU A 12 -13.26 -11.16 7.38
N SER A 13 -13.44 -12.21 8.19
CA SER A 13 -13.79 -13.54 7.68
C SER A 13 -15.23 -13.57 7.13
N ASP A 14 -16.15 -12.87 7.78
CA ASP A 14 -17.55 -12.76 7.35
C ASP A 14 -17.71 -11.81 6.15
N HIS A 15 -16.77 -10.86 5.98
CA HIS A 15 -16.76 -9.88 4.89
C HIS A 15 -15.40 -9.77 4.19
N PRO A 16 -14.94 -10.80 3.46
CA PRO A 16 -13.61 -10.80 2.84
C PRO A 16 -13.39 -9.71 1.79
N HIS A 17 -14.47 -9.20 1.19
CA HIS A 17 -14.42 -8.12 0.21
C HIS A 17 -13.91 -6.78 0.79
N LEU A 18 -13.95 -6.62 2.12
CA LEU A 18 -13.38 -5.45 2.81
C LEU A 18 -11.86 -5.50 2.91
N ILE A 19 -11.24 -6.67 2.66
CA ILE A 19 -9.79 -6.82 2.70
C ILE A 19 -9.23 -6.35 1.35
N CYS A 20 -8.98 -5.05 1.26
CA CYS A 20 -8.43 -4.41 0.08
C CYS A 20 -7.83 -3.03 0.40
N GLU A 21 -7.04 -2.51 -0.53
CA GLU A 21 -6.37 -1.21 -0.42
C GLU A 21 -7.37 -0.06 -0.35
N GLU A 22 -8.49 -0.14 -1.07
CA GLU A 22 -9.52 0.89 -1.06
C GLU A 22 -10.13 1.08 0.33
N THR A 23 -10.30 -0.02 1.08
CA THR A 23 -10.80 0.02 2.46
C THR A 23 -9.78 0.67 3.38
N ALA A 24 -8.49 0.34 3.25
CA ALA A 24 -7.43 1.01 4.02
C ALA A 24 -7.44 2.53 3.75
N ASN A 25 -7.48 2.93 2.49
CA ASN A 25 -7.48 4.32 2.06
C ASN A 25 -8.71 5.08 2.54
N TYR A 26 -9.89 4.44 2.53
CA TYR A 26 -11.10 5.02 3.06
C TYR A 26 -11.02 5.25 4.58
N LEU A 27 -10.49 4.28 5.35
CA LEU A 27 -10.35 4.43 6.80
C LEU A 27 -9.36 5.54 7.17
N ILE A 28 -8.26 5.67 6.41
CA ILE A 28 -7.29 6.76 6.56
C ILE A 28 -7.97 8.11 6.33
N LYS A 29 -8.67 8.28 5.19
CA LYS A 29 -9.48 9.48 4.90
C LYS A 29 -10.42 9.82 6.05
N TRP A 30 -11.09 8.80 6.58
CA TRP A 30 -12.06 8.97 7.65
C TRP A 30 -11.40 9.49 8.94
N CYS A 31 -10.18 9.08 9.26
CA CYS A 31 -9.44 9.61 10.41
C CYS A 31 -9.27 11.13 10.34
N PHE A 32 -8.93 11.67 9.16
CA PHE A 32 -8.83 13.12 8.96
C PHE A 32 -10.17 13.85 9.09
N TYR A 33 -11.26 13.26 8.55
CA TYR A 33 -12.60 13.81 8.76
C TYR A 33 -13.00 13.82 10.22
N LEU A 34 -12.69 12.76 10.96
CA LEU A 34 -13.00 12.63 12.38
C LEU A 34 -12.19 13.62 13.22
N GLN A 35 -10.91 13.82 12.88
CA GLN A 35 -10.07 14.82 13.52
C GLN A 35 -10.60 16.24 13.28
N LYS A 36 -11.01 16.58 12.05
CA LYS A 36 -11.64 17.87 11.73
C LYS A 36 -12.97 18.07 12.47
N ALA A 37 -13.70 16.99 12.72
CA ALA A 37 -14.94 17.01 13.50
C ALA A 37 -14.72 16.94 15.02
N GLU A 38 -13.46 17.07 15.49
CA GLU A 38 -13.05 17.01 16.90
C GLU A 38 -13.42 15.70 17.61
N LYS A 39 -13.64 14.61 16.85
CA LYS A 39 -13.97 13.28 17.37
C LYS A 39 -12.71 12.45 17.62
N GLN A 40 -11.82 12.93 18.49
CA GLN A 40 -10.49 12.33 18.72
C GLN A 40 -10.54 10.85 19.14
N ALA A 41 -11.37 10.51 20.14
CA ALA A 41 -11.47 9.13 20.61
C ALA A 41 -11.93 8.14 19.52
N LEU A 42 -12.81 8.60 18.62
CA LEU A 42 -13.27 7.80 17.50
C LEU A 42 -12.21 7.74 16.39
N MET A 43 -11.49 8.84 16.13
CA MET A 43 -10.37 8.88 15.19
C MET A 43 -9.31 7.84 15.57
N GLU A 44 -8.90 7.76 16.83
CA GLU A 44 -7.90 6.77 17.28
C GLU A 44 -8.38 5.32 17.11
N GLN A 45 -9.67 5.05 17.33
CA GLN A 45 -10.24 3.73 17.08
C GLN A 45 -10.25 3.37 15.59
N VAL A 46 -10.55 4.33 14.72
CA VAL A 46 -10.53 4.12 13.26
C VAL A 46 -9.08 4.00 12.77
N ALA A 47 -8.16 4.80 13.30
CA ALA A 47 -6.74 4.76 13.01
C ALA A 47 -6.14 3.37 13.26
N HIS A 48 -6.46 2.77 14.42
CA HIS A 48 -6.05 1.41 14.71
C HIS A 48 -6.51 0.42 13.63
N GLN A 49 -7.76 0.49 13.18
CA GLN A 49 -8.26 -0.40 12.14
C GLN A 49 -7.70 -0.08 10.74
N ALA A 50 -7.38 1.19 10.47
CA ALA A 50 -6.72 1.61 9.24
C ALA A 50 -5.33 0.97 9.13
N VAL A 51 -4.52 1.07 10.19
CA VAL A 51 -3.17 0.48 10.26
C VAL A 51 -3.23 -1.05 10.21
N VAL A 52 -4.22 -1.68 10.85
CA VAL A 52 -4.46 -3.14 10.71
C VAL A 52 -4.68 -3.53 9.25
N MET A 53 -5.57 -2.80 8.54
CA MET A 53 -5.83 -3.10 7.14
C MET A 53 -4.59 -2.89 6.27
N GLN A 54 -3.82 -1.83 6.52
CA GLN A 54 -2.55 -1.59 5.82
C GLN A 54 -1.56 -2.73 6.02
N PHE A 55 -1.34 -3.18 7.27
CA PHE A 55 -0.43 -4.30 7.56
C PHE A 55 -0.89 -5.60 6.88
N ILE A 56 -2.21 -5.84 6.78
CA ILE A 56 -2.75 -7.01 6.08
C ILE A 56 -2.50 -6.91 4.56
N VAL A 57 -2.78 -5.76 3.95
CA VAL A 57 -2.53 -5.55 2.51
C VAL A 57 -1.04 -5.68 2.19
N GLU A 58 -0.19 -5.11 3.04
CA GLU A 58 1.26 -5.17 2.89
C GLU A 58 1.81 -6.58 3.06
N MET A 59 1.27 -7.35 4.00
CA MET A 59 1.59 -8.77 4.13
C MET A 59 1.26 -9.54 2.85
N GLY A 60 0.13 -9.24 2.20
CA GLY A 60 -0.23 -9.84 0.90
C GLY A 60 0.79 -9.51 -0.18
N ARG A 61 1.19 -8.24 -0.28
CA ARG A 61 2.22 -7.78 -1.22
C ARG A 61 3.55 -8.52 -1.03
N ASN A 62 4.01 -8.60 0.22
CA ASN A 62 5.29 -9.25 0.58
C ASN A 62 5.30 -10.76 0.32
N LEU A 63 4.15 -11.41 0.43
CA LEU A 63 3.99 -12.83 0.15
C LEU A 63 3.64 -13.12 -1.31
N HIS A 64 3.49 -12.09 -2.15
CA HIS A 64 2.94 -12.20 -3.50
C HIS A 64 1.61 -12.95 -3.56
N GLN A 65 0.75 -12.73 -2.56
CA GLN A 65 -0.55 -13.38 -2.39
C GLN A 65 -1.67 -12.34 -2.25
N ASP A 66 -2.89 -12.72 -2.63
CA ASP A 66 -4.06 -11.90 -2.34
C ASP A 66 -4.19 -11.75 -0.80
N PRO A 67 -4.33 -10.51 -0.27
CA PRO A 67 -4.42 -10.28 1.17
C PRO A 67 -5.60 -11.01 1.83
N ARG A 68 -6.66 -11.34 1.07
CA ARG A 68 -7.79 -12.16 1.52
C ARG A 68 -7.38 -13.59 1.85
N GLY A 69 -6.29 -14.08 1.26
CA GLY A 69 -5.71 -15.39 1.51
C GLY A 69 -4.83 -15.43 2.76
N CYS A 70 -4.12 -14.34 3.07
CA CYS A 70 -3.10 -14.32 4.14
C CYS A 70 -3.46 -13.50 5.38
N PHE A 71 -4.57 -12.73 5.40
CA PHE A 71 -4.91 -11.83 6.52
C PHE A 71 -4.96 -12.51 7.90
N ARG A 72 -5.25 -13.81 7.98
CA ARG A 72 -5.29 -14.54 9.26
C ARG A 72 -3.92 -14.60 9.93
N GLN A 73 -2.84 -14.63 9.14
CA GLN A 73 -1.48 -14.66 9.64
C GLN A 73 -1.13 -13.39 10.42
N PHE A 74 -1.64 -12.22 9.99
CA PHE A 74 -1.53 -10.98 10.76
C PHE A 74 -2.10 -11.15 12.18
N PHE A 75 -3.31 -11.68 12.30
CA PHE A 75 -3.96 -11.86 13.59
C PHE A 75 -3.33 -12.95 14.44
N GLU A 76 -2.71 -13.96 13.84
CA GLU A 76 -1.92 -14.97 14.54
C GLU A 76 -0.67 -14.35 15.16
N LYS A 77 0.10 -13.58 14.37
CA LYS A 77 1.27 -12.82 14.84
C LYS A 77 0.90 -11.82 15.95
N ALA A 78 -0.24 -11.13 15.80
CA ALA A 78 -0.72 -10.19 16.80
C ALA A 78 -1.15 -10.86 18.12
N LYS A 79 -1.69 -12.09 18.07
CA LYS A 79 -2.11 -12.83 19.27
C LYS A 79 -0.94 -13.36 20.08
N ILE A 80 0.13 -13.80 19.42
CA ILE A 80 1.36 -14.27 20.09
C ILE A 80 2.25 -13.11 20.53
N ALA A 81 1.85 -11.86 20.24
CA ALA A 81 2.59 -10.65 20.56
C ALA A 81 4.06 -10.75 20.12
N ASP A 82 4.29 -11.18 18.87
CA ASP A 82 5.63 -11.21 18.27
C ASP A 82 6.28 -9.83 18.46
N GLU A 83 7.30 -9.78 19.32
CA GLU A 83 7.77 -8.52 19.93
C GLU A 83 8.19 -7.51 18.87
N GLY A 84 8.98 -7.93 17.88
CA GLY A 84 9.44 -7.03 16.81
C GLY A 84 8.31 -6.63 15.86
N TYR A 85 7.39 -7.54 15.56
CA TYR A 85 6.27 -7.24 14.66
C TYR A 85 5.26 -6.27 15.29
N MET A 86 4.93 -6.48 16.57
CA MET A 86 3.97 -5.65 17.28
C MET A 86 4.56 -4.31 17.72
N GLU A 87 5.86 -4.23 18.00
CA GLU A 87 6.55 -2.95 18.20
C GLU A 87 6.47 -2.08 16.93
N ALA A 88 6.75 -2.66 15.76
CA ALA A 88 6.61 -1.96 14.48
C ALA A 88 5.16 -1.50 14.24
N PHE A 89 4.18 -2.35 14.56
CA PHE A 89 2.76 -1.99 14.46
C PHE A 89 2.39 -0.81 15.37
N HIS A 90 2.79 -0.83 16.64
CA HIS A 90 2.48 0.26 17.57
C HIS A 90 3.18 1.56 17.19
N THR A 91 4.44 1.48 16.75
CA THR A 91 5.21 2.64 16.27
C THR A 91 4.52 3.29 15.07
N GLU A 92 4.08 2.49 14.09
CA GLU A 92 3.35 3.02 12.94
C GLU A 92 1.99 3.62 13.32
N LEU A 93 1.28 2.98 14.26
CA LEU A 93 0.01 3.50 14.75
C LEU A 93 0.17 4.86 15.44
N GLU A 94 1.18 5.02 16.29
CA GLU A 94 1.49 6.28 16.95
C GLU A 94 1.89 7.36 15.94
N ALA A 95 2.76 7.02 14.99
CA ALA A 95 3.17 7.92 13.91
C ALA A 95 1.99 8.34 13.03
N PHE A 96 1.07 7.42 12.72
CA PHE A 96 -0.15 7.72 11.97
C PHE A 96 -1.08 8.67 12.73
N ILE A 97 -1.35 8.39 14.01
CA ILE A 97 -2.20 9.25 14.87
C ILE A 97 -1.59 10.66 14.98
N GLN A 98 -0.27 10.74 15.17
CA GLN A 98 0.43 12.02 15.30
C GLN A 98 0.29 12.87 14.03
N ARG A 99 0.49 12.27 12.84
CA ARG A 99 0.27 12.96 11.55
C ARG A 99 -1.16 13.45 11.37
N VAL A 100 -2.16 12.63 11.73
CA VAL A 100 -3.57 13.03 11.66
C VAL A 100 -3.83 14.23 12.59
N ARG A 101 -3.24 14.26 13.79
CA ARG A 101 -3.36 15.38 14.73
C ARG A 101 -2.67 16.64 14.21
N GLU A 102 -1.45 16.53 13.71
CA GLU A 102 -0.69 17.66 13.16
C GLU A 102 -1.39 18.29 11.95
N PHE A 103 -2.02 17.48 11.10
CA PHE A 103 -2.83 17.98 9.98
C PHE A 103 -3.95 18.94 10.43
N SER A 104 -4.54 18.72 11.61
CA SER A 104 -5.56 19.62 12.15
C SER A 104 -4.98 20.94 12.69
N GLN A 105 -3.74 20.91 13.19
CA GLN A 105 -3.03 22.11 13.67
C GLN A 105 -2.53 22.97 12.51
N ALA A 106 -2.25 22.35 11.35
CA ALA A 106 -1.72 23.01 10.16
C ALA A 106 -2.75 23.85 9.37
N LYS A 107 -4.02 23.98 9.80
CA LYS A 107 -5.06 24.70 9.04
C LYS A 107 -5.78 25.81 9.82
N THR A 108 -5.16 26.98 9.80
CA THR A 108 -5.84 28.29 9.91
C THR A 108 -5.90 29.06 8.58
N ALA A 109 -5.51 28.47 7.45
CA ALA A 109 -5.68 29.11 6.15
C ALA A 109 -5.86 28.05 5.06
N GLU A 110 -6.86 28.27 4.22
CA GLU A 110 -7.08 27.62 2.92
C GLU A 110 -7.69 26.20 2.88
N SER A 111 -8.68 26.13 1.99
CA SER A 111 -9.48 24.98 1.61
C SER A 111 -8.64 23.93 0.89
N VAL A 112 -7.71 23.24 1.58
CA VAL A 112 -7.09 22.03 1.01
C VAL A 112 -8.19 20.97 0.90
N THR A 113 -8.55 20.63 -0.33
CA THR A 113 -9.51 19.58 -0.67
C THR A 113 -8.97 18.23 -0.20
N MET A 114 -9.84 17.40 0.38
CA MET A 114 -9.42 16.16 1.04
C MET A 114 -8.71 15.19 0.10
N ASP A 115 -8.99 15.26 -1.21
CA ASP A 115 -8.31 14.46 -2.23
C ASP A 115 -6.82 14.79 -2.41
N LYS A 116 -6.40 16.04 -2.16
CA LYS A 116 -4.97 16.40 -2.16
C LYS A 116 -4.25 15.84 -0.94
N VAL A 117 -4.89 15.94 0.24
CA VAL A 117 -4.36 15.42 1.50
C VAL A 117 -4.08 13.92 1.39
N VAL A 118 -4.97 13.17 0.74
CA VAL A 118 -4.85 11.72 0.58
C VAL A 118 -3.71 11.36 -0.36
N ARG A 119 -3.60 12.04 -1.50
CA ARG A 119 -2.50 11.82 -2.45
C ARG A 119 -1.14 12.17 -1.85
N ASP A 120 -1.05 13.26 -1.10
CA ASP A 120 0.18 13.66 -0.42
C ASP A 120 0.50 12.70 0.74
N PHE A 121 -0.53 12.09 1.35
CA PHE A 121 -0.37 11.06 2.40
C PHE A 121 0.10 9.71 1.86
N GLU A 122 -0.41 9.27 0.71
CA GLU A 122 0.12 8.09 -0.01
C GLU A 122 1.63 8.22 -0.29
N LEU A 123 2.11 9.44 -0.56
CA LEU A 123 3.52 9.74 -0.81
C LEU A 123 4.36 9.86 0.48
N THR A 124 3.78 10.28 1.61
CA THR A 124 4.53 10.57 2.85
C THR A 124 4.51 9.45 3.88
N VAL A 125 3.51 8.56 3.90
CA VAL A 125 3.48 7.34 4.76
C VAL A 125 4.72 6.47 4.56
N TRP A 126 5.29 6.50 3.37
CA TRP A 126 6.45 5.70 3.02
C TRP A 126 7.73 6.53 2.86
N ALA A 127 7.69 7.83 3.16
CA ALA A 127 8.85 8.72 3.00
C ALA A 127 9.67 8.91 4.29
N GLU A 128 9.01 8.92 5.46
CA GLU A 128 9.64 9.41 6.71
C GLU A 128 9.77 8.35 7.82
N THR A 129 9.30 7.12 7.62
CA THR A 129 9.51 6.03 8.59
C THR A 129 10.24 4.89 7.89
N PRO A 130 11.59 4.83 8.01
CA PRO A 130 12.34 3.69 7.55
C PRO A 130 11.98 2.52 8.45
N MET A 131 11.09 1.64 7.99
CA MET A 131 11.13 0.27 8.47
C MET A 131 12.52 -0.27 8.06
N PRO A 132 13.30 -0.92 8.94
CA PRO A 132 14.73 -1.19 8.71
C PRO A 132 15.09 -2.06 7.51
N CYS A 133 14.12 -2.46 6.67
CA CYS A 133 14.35 -3.27 5.48
C CYS A 133 14.20 -2.54 4.14
N TRP A 134 13.55 -1.38 4.03
CA TRP A 134 13.24 -0.81 2.72
C TRP A 134 13.44 0.70 2.63
N GLY A 135 14.62 1.09 2.13
CA GLY A 135 14.92 2.45 1.72
C GLY A 135 14.12 2.84 0.48
N ASN A 136 13.19 3.76 0.67
CA ASN A 136 12.46 4.60 -0.28
C ASN A 136 13.35 5.49 -1.17
N ALA A 137 14.64 5.17 -1.30
CA ALA A 137 15.60 5.80 -2.21
C ALA A 137 15.58 5.23 -3.63
N VAL A 138 14.83 4.14 -3.87
CA VAL A 138 14.98 3.35 -5.11
C VAL A 138 13.98 3.74 -6.21
N PHE A 139 12.82 4.34 -5.89
CA PHE A 139 11.76 4.55 -6.89
C PHE A 139 11.51 6.04 -7.20
N SER A 140 12.34 6.61 -8.09
CA SER A 140 12.14 7.97 -8.63
C SER A 140 10.78 8.12 -9.32
N GLU A 141 10.21 9.32 -9.25
CA GLU A 141 8.92 9.67 -9.85
C GLU A 141 8.94 9.49 -11.39
N GLU A 142 10.12 9.61 -11.99
CA GLU A 142 10.37 9.38 -13.42
C GLU A 142 10.24 7.90 -13.80
N LEU A 143 10.69 6.99 -12.92
CA LEU A 143 10.56 5.54 -13.12
C LEU A 143 9.08 5.11 -13.09
N LYS A 144 8.27 5.71 -12.20
CA LYS A 144 6.80 5.51 -12.16
C LYS A 144 6.17 5.89 -13.50
N ARG A 145 6.61 7.02 -14.06
CA ARG A 145 6.09 7.54 -15.32
C ARG A 145 6.41 6.62 -16.51
N CYS A 146 7.57 5.96 -16.50
CA CYS A 146 7.97 5.00 -17.53
C CYS A 146 6.97 3.83 -17.65
N PHE A 147 6.59 3.24 -16.51
CA PHE A 147 5.63 2.13 -16.48
C PHE A 147 4.20 2.56 -16.85
N GLN A 148 3.79 3.77 -16.45
CA GLN A 148 2.47 4.31 -16.80
C GLN A 148 2.33 4.59 -18.30
N LEU A 149 3.40 5.07 -18.94
CA LEU A 149 3.40 5.39 -20.37
C LEU A 149 3.79 4.21 -21.25
N GLN A 150 4.17 3.07 -20.65
CA GLN A 150 4.76 1.92 -21.34
C GLN A 150 5.91 2.32 -22.28
N ASP A 151 6.72 3.28 -21.84
CA ASP A 151 7.78 3.87 -22.66
C ASP A 151 9.13 3.25 -22.30
N VAL A 152 9.58 2.33 -23.16
CA VAL A 152 10.88 1.65 -23.03
C VAL A 152 12.06 2.61 -23.19
N GLN A 153 11.90 3.65 -24.02
CA GLN A 153 12.98 4.63 -24.26
C GLN A 153 13.17 5.53 -23.06
N LEU A 154 12.07 5.96 -22.44
CA LEU A 154 12.13 6.73 -21.19
C LEU A 154 12.75 5.89 -20.06
N LEU A 155 12.39 4.60 -19.95
CA LEU A 155 12.99 3.70 -18.97
C LEU A 155 14.51 3.56 -19.16
N GLN A 156 14.96 3.35 -20.41
CA GLN A 156 16.40 3.26 -20.71
C GLN A 156 17.15 4.55 -20.38
N ASN A 157 16.55 5.71 -20.66
CA ASN A 157 17.15 7.01 -20.34
C ASN A 157 17.27 7.21 -18.82
N VAL A 158 16.22 6.90 -18.06
CA VAL A 158 16.24 7.01 -16.59
C VAL A 158 17.28 6.05 -15.99
N LEU A 159 17.35 4.80 -16.48
CA LEU A 159 18.35 3.83 -16.01
C LEU A 159 19.78 4.22 -16.39
N SER A 160 19.97 4.94 -17.49
CA SER A 160 21.29 5.40 -17.95
C SER A 160 21.81 6.61 -17.18
N ASP A 161 20.92 7.41 -16.59
CA ASP A 161 21.27 8.55 -15.74
C ASP A 161 21.60 8.11 -14.29
N MET A 162 21.15 6.92 -13.89
CA MET A 162 21.37 6.34 -12.57
C MET A 162 22.71 5.62 -12.44
N ASP A 163 23.21 5.49 -11.21
CA ASP A 163 24.37 4.64 -10.92
C ASP A 163 24.06 3.17 -11.29
N PRO A 164 24.99 2.47 -11.97
CA PRO A 164 24.74 1.13 -12.50
C PRO A 164 24.38 0.08 -11.42
N GLN A 165 24.88 0.21 -10.19
CA GLN A 165 24.51 -0.73 -9.10
C GLN A 165 23.08 -0.47 -8.61
N VAL A 166 22.64 0.78 -8.62
CA VAL A 166 21.28 1.17 -8.23
C VAL A 166 20.30 0.80 -9.35
N ALA A 167 20.68 0.97 -10.61
CA ALA A 167 19.87 0.60 -11.77
C ALA A 167 19.57 -0.91 -11.79
N GLU A 168 20.58 -1.76 -11.50
CA GLU A 168 20.41 -3.22 -11.42
C GLU A 168 19.47 -3.61 -10.28
N HIS A 169 19.64 -3.01 -9.10
CA HIS A 169 18.77 -3.25 -7.95
C HIS A 169 17.32 -2.79 -8.22
N CYS A 170 17.13 -1.64 -8.87
CA CYS A 170 15.83 -1.14 -9.35
C CYS A 170 15.16 -2.14 -10.30
N LEU A 171 15.90 -2.62 -11.31
CA LEU A 171 15.40 -3.56 -12.30
C LEU A 171 14.99 -4.88 -11.67
N GLN A 172 15.82 -5.42 -10.77
CA GLN A 172 15.51 -6.66 -10.06
C GLN A 172 14.24 -6.50 -9.22
N HIS A 173 14.11 -5.39 -8.50
CA HIS A 173 12.91 -5.09 -7.72
C HIS A 173 11.67 -4.89 -8.61
N CYS A 174 11.81 -4.33 -9.81
CA CYS A 174 10.70 -4.22 -10.77
C CYS A 174 10.27 -5.59 -11.31
N ILE A 175 11.23 -6.48 -11.56
CA ILE A 175 10.98 -7.86 -12.01
C ILE A 175 10.28 -8.65 -10.90
N ASP A 176 10.75 -8.54 -9.66
CA ASP A 176 10.17 -9.21 -8.48
C ASP A 176 8.76 -8.66 -8.17
N ALA A 177 8.52 -7.37 -8.42
CA ALA A 177 7.20 -6.74 -8.34
C ALA A 177 6.29 -7.05 -9.55
N GLY A 178 6.77 -7.80 -10.54
CA GLY A 178 6.00 -8.16 -11.73
C GLY A 178 5.70 -7.00 -12.68
N LEU A 179 6.37 -5.86 -12.53
CA LEU A 179 6.23 -4.68 -13.39
C LEU A 179 6.97 -4.93 -14.71
N ARG A 180 6.22 -5.25 -15.77
CA ARG A 180 6.76 -5.41 -17.13
C ARG A 180 6.19 -4.34 -18.05
N ILE A 181 7.07 -3.72 -18.85
CA ILE A 181 6.65 -2.89 -19.99
C ILE A 181 6.44 -3.85 -21.17
N CYS A 182 5.19 -4.18 -21.48
CA CYS A 182 4.87 -4.97 -22.67
C CYS A 182 4.85 -4.06 -23.90
N ASN A 183 5.63 -4.39 -24.93
CA ASN A 183 5.51 -3.72 -26.21
C ASN A 183 4.15 -4.07 -26.82
N SER A 184 3.36 -3.05 -27.16
CA SER A 184 2.03 -3.18 -27.76
C SER A 184 2.00 -3.89 -29.13
N LYS A 185 3.15 -4.31 -29.66
CA LYS A 185 3.28 -5.16 -30.84
C LYS A 185 3.18 -6.67 -30.54
N GLU A 186 3.46 -7.11 -29.32
CA GLU A 186 3.45 -8.55 -28.94
C GLU A 186 2.09 -8.99 -28.35
N ALA A 187 1.25 -8.06 -27.90
CA ALA A 187 -0.08 -8.36 -27.34
C ALA A 187 -1.15 -8.83 -28.37
N LYS A 188 -0.77 -9.04 -29.64
CA LYS A 188 -1.67 -9.52 -30.71
C LYS A 188 -1.48 -10.97 -31.13
N GLU A 189 -0.44 -11.67 -30.68
CA GLU A 189 -0.18 -13.06 -31.10
C GLU A 189 -0.72 -14.14 -30.14
N GLU A 190 -1.01 -13.82 -28.87
CA GLU A 190 -1.45 -14.85 -27.89
C GLU A 190 -2.97 -15.09 -27.82
N ARG A 191 -3.78 -14.57 -28.74
CA ARG A 191 -5.25 -14.79 -28.75
C ARG A 191 -5.77 -15.72 -29.86
N SER A 192 -4.92 -16.49 -30.53
CA SER A 192 -5.36 -17.34 -31.65
C SER A 192 -4.84 -18.76 -31.63
N GLU A 193 -4.95 -19.48 -30.51
CA GLU A 193 -4.96 -20.96 -30.54
C GLU A 193 -5.95 -21.49 -29.47
N GLU A 194 -7.25 -21.47 -29.81
CA GLU A 194 -8.23 -22.39 -29.20
C GLU A 194 -8.19 -23.73 -29.98
N PRO A 195 -8.32 -24.89 -29.29
CA PRO A 195 -8.18 -26.19 -29.91
C PRO A 195 -9.48 -26.58 -30.65
N THR A 196 -9.40 -26.83 -31.95
CA THR A 196 -10.45 -27.53 -32.69
C THR A 196 -10.48 -29.00 -32.26
N MET A 197 -11.48 -29.37 -31.45
CA MET A 197 -11.96 -30.74 -31.39
C MET A 197 -12.67 -31.05 -32.71
N ASP A 198 -12.19 -32.05 -33.45
CA ASP A 198 -12.93 -32.58 -34.60
C ASP A 198 -13.41 -34.00 -34.27
N THR A 199 -14.73 -34.13 -34.23
CA THR A 199 -15.48 -35.38 -34.20
C THR A 199 -15.78 -35.79 -35.63
N SER A 200 -15.26 -36.93 -36.08
CA SER A 200 -15.86 -37.83 -37.07
C SER A 200 -15.15 -39.18 -37.07
#